data_AF-A0A934M7W4-F1
#
_entry.id   AF-A0A934M7W4-F1
#
_cell.length_a   1.000
_cell.length_b   1.000
_cell.length_c   1.000
_cell.angle_alpha   90.00
_cell.angle_beta   90.00
_cell.angle_gamma   90.00
#
_symmetry.space_group_name_H-M   'P 1'
#
loop_
_entity.id
_entity.type
_entity.pdbx_description
1 polymer ?
#
loop_
_entity_poly.entity_id
_entity_poly.type
_entity_poly.pdbx_seq_one_letter_code
_entity_poly.pdbx_strand_id
1 'polypeptide(L)'
;MQSIVTSAEEAAAEEGQRVVATVPEPFLRGRDSADGDTGGNRGVESSLNSLLADVALDSINAKTALKADIGVMNAGGVRADLAAGEVTFADAYQVQPFGNPIGTVDMTGAQFIELLEQQWKPGQSRARLALGLSSNVTYIYDPAGEQGSRITRVLVNGTPIDPAATYRVAGNRFLLNEGDSFTAFGTQTGSNTFTDTGLMDVDLFISYLAANPNIAPRDQQTSVGVHLDGTAEDGSVAAGSAITVNLSSLSYTGGEPVPKNVTVTLGDEKVTVPVDNTIVAGNDETGRATATLTAPTGADALILHIETDSGTVAELPLTVTGGATGEPEPATPGSSSVLSSDIQKAASPLGNFAYILGGGSRPSSRCSSHG
;
A
#
# COMPACT_ATOMS: atom_id res chain seq x y z
N MET A 1 29.01 -39.15 -7.20
CA MET A 1 28.25 -38.17 -6.39
C MET A 1 28.95 -36.82 -6.39
N GLN A 2 30.22 -36.73 -5.98
CA GLN A 2 31.00 -35.48 -6.06
C GLN A 2 31.03 -34.87 -7.47
N SER A 3 31.24 -35.68 -8.52
CA SER A 3 31.24 -35.21 -9.90
C SER A 3 29.91 -34.62 -10.38
N ILE A 4 28.78 -35.14 -9.87
CA ILE A 4 27.44 -34.63 -10.21
C ILE A 4 27.21 -33.28 -9.53
N VAL A 5 27.62 -33.15 -8.26
CA VAL A 5 27.55 -31.88 -7.52
C VAL A 5 28.39 -30.81 -8.21
N THR A 6 29.65 -31.11 -8.54
CA THR A 6 30.51 -30.17 -9.25
C THR A 6 29.95 -29.78 -10.61
N SER A 7 29.43 -30.74 -11.39
CA SER A 7 28.80 -30.42 -12.69
C SER A 7 27.56 -29.52 -12.53
N ALA A 8 26.78 -29.71 -11.46
CA ALA A 8 25.62 -28.87 -11.17
C ALA A 8 26.02 -27.47 -10.68
N GLU A 9 27.07 -27.36 -9.87
CA GLU A 9 27.64 -26.08 -9.44
C GLU A 9 28.18 -25.28 -10.63
N GLU A 10 28.88 -25.93 -11.55
CA GLU A 10 29.39 -25.30 -12.78
C GLU A 10 28.25 -24.81 -13.68
N ALA A 11 27.22 -25.64 -13.91
CA ALA A 11 26.05 -25.25 -14.70
C ALA A 11 25.27 -24.10 -14.05
N ALA A 12 25.12 -24.11 -12.72
CA ALA A 12 24.46 -23.03 -11.99
C ALA A 12 25.30 -21.73 -12.02
N ALA A 13 26.62 -21.82 -11.97
CA ALA A 13 27.50 -20.66 -12.07
C ALA A 13 27.46 -20.04 -13.47
N GLU A 14 27.38 -20.85 -14.53
CA GLU A 14 27.21 -20.39 -15.91
C GLU A 14 25.85 -19.70 -16.09
N GLU A 15 24.76 -20.36 -15.70
CA GLU A 15 23.42 -19.79 -15.81
C GLU A 15 23.25 -18.54 -14.95
N GLY A 16 23.87 -18.52 -13.76
CA GLY A 16 23.87 -17.39 -12.86
C GLY A 16 24.48 -16.13 -13.46
N GLN A 17 25.43 -16.23 -14.39
CA GLN A 17 26.07 -15.10 -15.08
C GLN A 17 25.22 -14.52 -16.22
N ARG A 18 24.11 -15.17 -16.60
CA ARG A 18 23.26 -14.67 -17.66
C ARG A 18 22.63 -13.34 -17.26
N VAL A 19 22.93 -12.28 -18.00
CA VAL A 19 22.30 -10.97 -17.84
C VAL A 19 20.81 -11.08 -18.22
N VAL A 20 19.95 -10.65 -17.30
CA VAL A 20 18.49 -10.73 -17.43
C VAL A 20 17.84 -9.38 -17.67
N ALA A 21 18.47 -8.30 -17.18
CA ALA A 21 18.00 -6.93 -17.34
C ALA A 21 19.16 -5.95 -17.10
N THR A 22 18.92 -4.68 -17.40
CA THR A 22 19.75 -3.56 -16.94
C THR A 22 18.85 -2.64 -16.13
N VAL A 23 19.27 -2.30 -14.91
CA VAL A 23 18.52 -1.44 -14.00
C VAL A 23 19.26 -0.11 -13.83
N PRO A 24 18.63 1.06 -14.09
CA PRO A 24 19.29 2.36 -13.98
C PRO A 24 19.76 2.73 -12.57
N GLU A 25 18.98 2.35 -11.56
CA GLU A 25 19.14 2.79 -10.17
C GLU A 25 19.01 1.62 -9.19
N PRO A 26 19.72 1.65 -8.05
CA PRO A 26 19.65 0.54 -7.11
C PRO A 26 18.32 0.52 -6.35
N PHE A 27 17.83 -0.68 -6.03
CA PHE A 27 16.71 -0.87 -5.12
C PHE A 27 17.23 -1.49 -3.83
N LEU A 28 16.97 -0.83 -2.71
CA LEU A 28 17.63 -1.11 -1.45
C LEU A 28 16.64 -1.65 -0.41
N ARG A 29 17.15 -2.42 0.53
CA ARG A 29 16.45 -2.78 1.77
C ARG A 29 16.77 -1.75 2.86
N GLY A 30 15.94 -1.72 3.91
CA GLY A 30 16.14 -0.81 5.04
C GLY A 30 17.37 -1.15 5.90
N ARG A 31 17.93 -0.15 6.59
CA ARG A 31 19.06 -0.29 7.53
C ARG A 31 18.79 0.38 8.87
N ASP A 32 19.50 -0.07 9.91
CA ASP A 32 19.31 0.38 11.29
C ASP A 32 20.20 1.58 11.67
N SER A 33 21.14 1.96 10.81
CA SER A 33 22.04 3.10 11.02
C SER A 33 22.59 3.62 9.70
N ALA A 34 23.10 4.85 9.68
CA ALA A 34 23.60 5.49 8.46
C ALA A 34 24.81 4.74 7.86
N ASP A 35 25.67 4.19 8.71
CA ASP A 35 26.87 3.44 8.33
C ASP A 35 26.64 1.91 8.32
N GLY A 36 25.40 1.45 8.56
CA GLY A 36 25.05 0.04 8.65
C GLY A 36 24.69 -0.58 7.29
N ASP A 37 24.85 -1.90 7.21
CA ASP A 37 24.41 -2.68 6.06
C ASP A 37 22.88 -2.68 5.93
N THR A 38 22.41 -2.73 4.69
CA THR A 38 20.99 -2.91 4.34
C THR A 38 20.49 -4.31 4.67
N GLY A 39 19.17 -4.42 4.90
CA GLY A 39 18.48 -5.66 5.26
C GLY A 39 18.42 -5.94 6.77
N GLY A 40 19.13 -5.16 7.59
CA GLY A 40 19.04 -5.21 9.05
C GLY A 40 17.69 -4.73 9.57
N ASN A 41 17.19 -3.62 9.02
CA ASN A 41 15.92 -3.04 9.40
C ASN A 41 14.80 -3.53 8.48
N ARG A 42 13.93 -4.37 9.04
CA ARG A 42 12.72 -4.88 8.36
C ARG A 42 11.45 -4.20 8.85
N GLY A 43 11.59 -3.24 9.77
CA GLY A 43 10.50 -2.48 10.32
C GLY A 43 10.16 -1.25 9.50
N VAL A 44 10.88 -0.98 8.41
CA VAL A 44 10.75 0.23 7.58
C VAL A 44 10.24 -0.08 6.17
N GLU A 45 9.60 0.89 5.52
CA GLU A 45 9.41 0.80 4.07
C GLU A 45 10.78 0.71 3.35
N SER A 46 10.85 -0.04 2.26
CA SER A 46 12.06 -0.12 1.44
C SER A 46 11.71 -0.21 -0.04
N SER A 47 12.49 0.48 -0.87
CA SER A 47 12.24 0.57 -2.31
C SER A 47 12.16 -0.81 -2.96
N LEU A 48 13.02 -1.75 -2.57
CA LEU A 48 13.01 -3.10 -3.14
C LEU A 48 11.80 -3.93 -2.70
N ASN A 49 11.36 -3.82 -1.44
CA ASN A 49 10.18 -4.55 -0.97
C ASN A 49 8.90 -4.04 -1.67
N SER A 50 8.79 -2.72 -1.81
CA SER A 50 7.69 -2.08 -2.56
C SER A 50 7.71 -2.45 -4.04
N LEU A 51 8.89 -2.51 -4.68
CA LEU A 51 9.03 -3.01 -6.05
C LEU A 51 8.52 -4.44 -6.20
N LEU A 52 8.88 -5.35 -5.29
CA LEU A 52 8.44 -6.74 -5.36
C LEU A 52 6.92 -6.90 -5.17
N ALA A 53 6.29 -5.97 -4.45
CA ALA A 53 4.83 -5.89 -4.38
C ALA A 53 4.21 -5.44 -5.72
N ASP A 54 4.82 -4.47 -6.42
CA ASP A 54 4.41 -4.12 -7.80
C ASP A 54 4.59 -5.31 -8.74
N VAL A 55 5.73 -6.01 -8.67
CA VAL A 55 6.00 -7.21 -9.48
C VAL A 55 4.89 -8.24 -9.31
N ALA A 56 4.45 -8.50 -8.08
CA ALA A 56 3.36 -9.44 -7.80
C ALA A 56 2.03 -8.98 -8.43
N LEU A 57 1.64 -7.72 -8.20
CA LEU A 57 0.41 -7.14 -8.75
C LEU A 57 0.39 -7.17 -10.28
N ASP A 58 1.41 -6.57 -10.89
CA ASP A 58 1.49 -6.38 -12.33
C ASP A 58 1.65 -7.70 -13.07
N SER A 59 2.43 -8.64 -12.54
CA SER A 59 2.60 -9.96 -13.14
C SER A 59 1.31 -10.77 -13.13
N ILE A 60 0.57 -10.76 -12.01
CA ILE A 60 -0.75 -11.42 -11.95
C ILE A 60 -1.69 -10.80 -12.98
N ASN A 61 -1.70 -9.47 -13.09
CA ASN A 61 -2.58 -8.74 -13.99
C ASN A 61 -2.23 -8.94 -15.47
N ALA A 62 -0.94 -9.09 -15.80
CA ALA A 62 -0.45 -9.27 -17.16
C ALA A 62 -0.52 -10.73 -17.63
N LYS A 63 -0.27 -11.69 -16.74
CA LYS A 63 -0.08 -13.11 -17.12
C LYS A 63 -1.26 -14.01 -16.79
N THR A 64 -2.26 -13.53 -16.06
CA THR A 64 -3.42 -14.34 -15.62
C THR A 64 -4.75 -13.64 -15.86
N ALA A 65 -5.84 -14.40 -15.73
CA ALA A 65 -7.20 -13.87 -15.74
C ALA A 65 -7.68 -13.42 -14.34
N LEU A 66 -6.85 -13.54 -13.29
CA LEU A 66 -7.27 -13.31 -11.91
C LEU A 66 -7.55 -11.84 -11.60
N LYS A 67 -6.82 -10.89 -12.19
CA LYS A 67 -6.99 -9.44 -11.96
C LYS A 67 -6.97 -9.06 -10.47
N ALA A 68 -5.77 -8.89 -9.92
CA ALA A 68 -5.55 -8.43 -8.56
C ALA A 68 -5.65 -6.90 -8.44
N ASP A 69 -6.07 -6.44 -7.27
CA ASP A 69 -6.24 -5.03 -6.91
C ASP A 69 -5.04 -4.47 -6.16
N ILE A 70 -4.37 -5.31 -5.36
CA ILE A 70 -3.28 -4.92 -4.45
C ILE A 70 -2.15 -5.95 -4.54
N GLY A 71 -0.90 -5.51 -4.56
CA GLY A 71 0.28 -6.36 -4.39
C GLY A 71 0.88 -6.20 -3.00
N VAL A 72 1.35 -7.31 -2.41
CA VAL A 72 2.03 -7.32 -1.11
C VAL A 72 3.29 -8.18 -1.10
N MET A 73 4.28 -7.77 -0.33
CA MET A 73 5.51 -8.53 -0.09
C MET A 73 5.97 -8.40 1.38
N ASN A 74 6.44 -9.48 1.99
CA ASN A 74 6.99 -9.42 3.34
C ASN A 74 8.48 -9.09 3.31
N ALA A 75 8.93 -8.16 4.15
CA ALA A 75 10.33 -7.75 4.20
C ALA A 75 11.31 -8.92 4.47
N GLY A 76 10.86 -9.95 5.19
CA GLY A 76 11.68 -11.15 5.46
C GLY A 76 12.03 -11.99 4.23
N GLY A 77 11.21 -11.88 3.18
CA GLY A 77 11.38 -12.56 1.90
C GLY A 77 12.37 -11.87 0.96
N VAL A 78 12.85 -10.65 1.28
CA VAL A 78 13.80 -9.89 0.47
C VAL A 78 15.22 -10.07 1.03
N ARG A 79 16.11 -10.69 0.27
CA ARG A 79 17.33 -11.31 0.83
C ARG A 79 18.64 -10.64 0.42
N ALA A 80 18.63 -9.88 -0.67
CA ALA A 80 19.72 -9.01 -1.11
C ALA A 80 19.12 -7.69 -1.62
N ASP A 81 19.97 -6.67 -1.74
CA ASP A 81 19.62 -5.48 -2.52
C ASP A 81 19.78 -5.77 -4.01
N LEU A 82 19.21 -4.91 -4.85
CA LEU A 82 19.44 -4.94 -6.29
C LEU A 82 20.33 -3.76 -6.68
N ALA A 83 21.54 -4.05 -7.16
CA ALA A 83 22.45 -3.02 -7.64
C ALA A 83 21.98 -2.43 -8.99
N ALA A 84 22.37 -1.18 -9.25
CA ALA A 84 22.26 -0.61 -10.59
C ALA A 84 23.25 -1.26 -11.56
N GLY A 85 22.92 -1.23 -12.85
CA GLY A 85 23.71 -1.80 -13.93
C GLY A 85 23.13 -3.10 -14.48
N GLU A 86 23.99 -3.95 -15.02
CA GLU A 86 23.60 -5.27 -15.50
C GLU A 86 23.17 -6.14 -14.31
N VAL A 87 21.93 -6.64 -14.37
CA VAL A 87 21.38 -7.58 -13.42
C VAL A 87 21.51 -8.97 -14.02
N THR A 88 22.16 -9.87 -13.31
CA THR A 88 22.27 -11.27 -13.69
C THR A 88 21.15 -12.12 -13.08
N PHE A 89 20.99 -13.35 -13.57
CA PHE A 89 20.08 -14.30 -12.96
C PHE A 89 20.43 -14.55 -11.49
N ALA A 90 21.73 -14.66 -11.16
CA ALA A 90 22.18 -14.83 -9.79
C ALA A 90 21.78 -13.65 -8.89
N ASP A 91 21.86 -12.41 -9.38
CA ASP A 91 21.45 -11.23 -8.62
C ASP A 91 19.95 -11.26 -8.33
N ALA A 92 19.12 -11.53 -9.34
CA ALA A 92 17.67 -11.65 -9.17
C ALA A 92 17.30 -12.79 -8.21
N TYR A 93 17.97 -13.93 -8.32
CA TYR A 93 17.77 -15.07 -7.43
C TYR A 93 18.20 -14.75 -5.98
N GLN A 94 19.30 -14.02 -5.78
CA GLN A 94 19.75 -13.60 -4.44
C GLN A 94 18.75 -12.66 -3.76
N VAL A 95 17.97 -11.88 -4.52
CA VAL A 95 16.90 -11.03 -3.98
C VAL A 95 15.74 -11.88 -3.42
N GLN A 96 15.29 -12.92 -4.14
CA GLN A 96 14.21 -13.84 -3.72
C GLN A 96 14.58 -15.34 -3.89
N PRO A 97 15.43 -15.91 -3.03
CA PRO A 97 16.04 -17.24 -3.24
C PRO A 97 15.14 -18.41 -2.83
N PHE A 98 13.82 -18.22 -2.83
CA PHE A 98 12.87 -19.19 -2.27
C PHE A 98 12.13 -20.00 -3.33
N GLY A 99 12.00 -19.48 -4.55
CA GLY A 99 11.18 -20.12 -5.59
C GLY A 99 9.72 -20.22 -5.14
N ASN A 100 9.20 -19.19 -4.48
CA ASN A 100 7.81 -19.20 -4.02
C ASN A 100 6.87 -18.98 -5.22
N PRO A 101 5.80 -19.78 -5.34
CA PRO A 101 4.72 -19.44 -6.25
C PRO A 101 4.09 -18.10 -5.87
N ILE A 102 3.80 -17.27 -6.87
CA ILE A 102 2.98 -16.07 -6.72
C ILE A 102 1.52 -16.44 -6.97
N GLY A 103 0.62 -15.91 -6.16
CA GLY A 103 -0.81 -16.17 -6.28
C GLY A 103 -1.64 -15.07 -5.69
N THR A 104 -2.92 -15.35 -5.45
CA THR A 104 -3.85 -14.37 -4.89
C THR A 104 -4.68 -14.94 -3.74
N VAL A 105 -5.12 -14.05 -2.85
CA VAL A 105 -6.15 -14.28 -1.82
C VAL A 105 -7.14 -13.13 -1.89
N ASP A 106 -8.44 -13.43 -1.83
CA ASP A 106 -9.49 -12.42 -1.71
C ASP A 106 -9.68 -12.05 -0.24
N MET A 107 -9.68 -10.75 0.08
CA MET A 107 -9.81 -10.22 1.44
C MET A 107 -10.87 -9.11 1.47
N THR A 108 -11.60 -8.97 2.57
CA THR A 108 -12.39 -7.74 2.77
C THR A 108 -11.47 -6.56 3.08
N GLY A 109 -11.95 -5.32 2.85
CA GLY A 109 -11.20 -4.13 3.26
C GLY A 109 -10.87 -4.13 4.75
N ALA A 110 -11.78 -4.64 5.60
CA ALA A 110 -11.54 -4.81 7.03
C ALA A 110 -10.38 -5.79 7.32
N GLN A 111 -10.33 -6.93 6.62
CA GLN A 111 -9.21 -7.88 6.74
C GLN A 111 -7.90 -7.26 6.24
N PHE A 112 -7.93 -6.43 5.20
CA PHE A 112 -6.73 -5.75 4.73
C PHE A 112 -6.22 -4.70 5.73
N ILE A 113 -7.12 -3.96 6.39
CA ILE A 113 -6.75 -3.08 7.51
C ILE A 113 -6.13 -3.88 8.66
N GLU A 114 -6.73 -5.01 9.02
CA GLU A 114 -6.18 -5.93 10.04
C GLU A 114 -4.79 -6.46 9.63
N LEU A 115 -4.59 -6.76 8.35
CA LEU A 115 -3.29 -7.18 7.82
C LEU A 115 -2.22 -6.09 8.04
N LEU A 116 -2.56 -4.83 7.81
CA LEU A 116 -1.64 -3.71 8.05
C LEU A 116 -1.35 -3.52 9.55
N GLU A 117 -2.34 -3.71 10.43
CA GLU A 117 -2.15 -3.70 11.89
C GLU A 117 -1.20 -4.80 12.38
N GLN A 118 -1.21 -5.95 11.70
CA GLN A 118 -0.34 -7.08 12.02
C GLN A 118 1.14 -6.82 11.71
N GLN A 119 1.50 -5.68 11.10
CA GLN A 119 2.90 -5.28 10.94
C GLN A 119 3.59 -5.04 12.29
N TRP A 120 2.87 -4.54 13.30
CA TRP A 120 3.41 -4.34 14.64
C TRP A 120 3.34 -5.65 15.45
N LYS A 121 4.49 -6.07 15.99
CA LYS A 121 4.71 -7.35 16.68
C LYS A 121 5.31 -7.10 18.07
N PRO A 122 4.54 -6.51 19.01
CA PRO A 122 5.05 -6.19 20.34
C PRO A 122 5.59 -7.45 21.06
N GLY A 123 6.75 -7.31 21.70
CA GLY A 123 7.41 -8.41 22.41
C GLY A 123 8.21 -9.39 21.54
N GLN A 124 8.23 -9.23 20.21
CA GLN A 124 9.14 -9.98 19.35
C GLN A 124 10.50 -9.28 19.21
N SER A 125 11.53 -10.03 18.81
CA SER A 125 12.88 -9.48 18.57
C SER A 125 12.90 -8.40 17.47
N ARG A 126 11.93 -8.44 16.56
CA ARG A 126 11.60 -7.36 15.63
C ARG A 126 10.21 -6.85 15.96
N ALA A 127 10.14 -5.64 16.52
CA ALA A 127 8.89 -5.05 16.99
C ALA A 127 7.95 -4.62 15.85
N ARG A 128 8.46 -4.51 14.63
CA ARG A 128 7.69 -4.29 13.41
C ARG A 128 8.27 -5.10 12.26
N LEU A 129 7.39 -5.56 11.37
CA LEU A 129 7.72 -6.16 10.10
C LEU A 129 6.90 -5.48 9.01
N ALA A 130 7.55 -4.58 8.27
CA ALA A 130 6.90 -3.80 7.23
C ALA A 130 6.50 -4.69 6.04
N LEU A 131 5.29 -4.46 5.54
CA LEU A 131 4.83 -4.98 4.26
C LEU A 131 5.27 -4.02 3.16
N GLY A 132 5.82 -4.56 2.09
CA GLY A 132 5.93 -3.87 0.81
C GLY A 132 4.56 -3.85 0.19
N LEU A 133 4.13 -2.69 -0.29
CA LEU A 133 2.84 -2.48 -0.92
C LEU A 133 3.03 -2.00 -2.35
N SER A 134 2.14 -2.44 -3.24
CA SER A 134 2.07 -1.92 -4.61
C SER A 134 1.78 -0.41 -4.59
N SER A 135 2.25 0.27 -5.62
CA SER A 135 2.27 1.76 -5.74
C SER A 135 0.91 2.43 -5.64
N ASN A 136 -0.16 1.66 -5.82
CA ASN A 136 -1.53 2.14 -5.72
C ASN A 136 -2.10 2.12 -4.29
N VAL A 137 -1.34 1.63 -3.29
CA VAL A 137 -1.76 1.62 -1.89
C VAL A 137 -0.94 2.60 -1.08
N THR A 138 -1.62 3.45 -0.32
CA THR A 138 -1.01 4.33 0.68
C THR A 138 -1.79 4.25 1.97
N TYR A 139 -1.13 4.37 3.11
CA TYR A 139 -1.81 4.40 4.41
C TYR A 139 -1.17 5.38 5.39
N ILE A 140 -2.01 5.85 6.31
CA ILE A 140 -1.61 6.64 7.46
C ILE A 140 -1.80 5.77 8.70
N TYR A 141 -0.84 5.83 9.60
CA TYR A 141 -0.94 5.19 10.91
C TYR A 141 -0.57 6.15 12.02
N ASP A 142 -1.09 5.91 13.23
CA ASP A 142 -0.67 6.60 14.45
C ASP A 142 0.43 5.78 15.16
N PRO A 143 1.68 6.28 15.23
CA PRO A 143 2.76 5.63 15.97
C PRO A 143 2.48 5.47 17.47
N ALA A 144 1.63 6.31 18.07
CA ALA A 144 1.20 6.22 19.46
C ALA A 144 -0.06 5.37 19.67
N GLY A 145 -0.72 4.95 18.58
CA GLY A 145 -1.93 4.13 18.63
C GLY A 145 -1.71 2.77 19.31
N GLU A 146 -2.77 2.24 19.94
CA GLU A 146 -2.76 0.90 20.52
C GLU A 146 -2.66 -0.18 19.44
N GLN A 147 -2.20 -1.38 19.80
CA GLN A 147 -2.15 -2.52 18.87
C GLN A 147 -3.54 -2.81 18.30
N GLY A 148 -3.66 -2.84 16.97
CA GLY A 148 -4.95 -3.08 16.29
C GLY A 148 -5.76 -1.81 16.01
N SER A 149 -5.26 -0.64 16.42
CA SER A 149 -5.90 0.67 16.23
C SER A 149 -4.90 1.74 15.76
N ARG A 150 -3.82 1.34 15.08
CA ARG A 150 -2.81 2.26 14.53
C ARG A 150 -3.21 2.80 13.17
N ILE A 151 -3.80 2.01 12.30
CA ILE A 151 -4.16 2.38 10.94
C ILE A 151 -5.36 3.32 10.97
N THR A 152 -5.13 4.58 10.63
CA THR A 152 -6.15 5.64 10.64
C THR A 152 -6.74 5.89 9.25
N ARG A 153 -6.00 5.56 8.19
CA ARG A 153 -6.49 5.71 6.81
C ARG A 153 -5.76 4.77 5.87
N VAL A 154 -6.49 4.18 4.92
CA VAL A 154 -5.94 3.40 3.81
C VAL A 154 -6.60 3.85 2.52
N LEU A 155 -5.80 4.13 1.50
CA LEU A 155 -6.25 4.42 0.14
C LEU A 155 -5.79 3.31 -0.79
N VAL A 156 -6.67 2.91 -1.70
CA VAL A 156 -6.37 2.03 -2.84
C VAL A 156 -6.79 2.76 -4.10
N ASN A 157 -5.86 2.96 -5.04
CA ASN A 157 -6.05 3.80 -6.23
C ASN A 157 -6.53 5.22 -5.88
N GLY A 158 -6.01 5.80 -4.78
CA GLY A 158 -6.39 7.13 -4.28
C GLY A 158 -7.78 7.21 -3.63
N THR A 159 -8.53 6.09 -3.55
CA THR A 159 -9.86 6.05 -2.95
C THR A 159 -9.80 5.38 -1.57
N PRO A 160 -10.48 5.90 -0.54
CA PRO A 160 -10.57 5.22 0.75
C PRO A 160 -11.04 3.78 0.61
N ILE A 161 -10.36 2.87 1.30
CA ILE A 161 -10.75 1.46 1.31
C ILE A 161 -12.15 1.31 1.90
N ASP A 162 -13.02 0.53 1.26
CA ASP A 162 -14.32 0.17 1.80
C ASP A 162 -14.15 -1.10 2.65
N PRO A 163 -14.38 -1.05 3.99
CA PRO A 163 -14.19 -2.20 4.86
C PRO A 163 -15.03 -3.42 4.46
N ALA A 164 -16.16 -3.22 3.79
CA ALA A 164 -17.08 -4.28 3.37
C ALA A 164 -16.80 -4.82 1.95
N ALA A 165 -16.08 -4.06 1.11
CA ALA A 165 -15.72 -4.50 -0.23
C ALA A 165 -14.65 -5.60 -0.18
N THR A 166 -14.60 -6.43 -1.23
CA THR A 166 -13.57 -7.46 -1.40
C THR A 166 -12.50 -6.98 -2.37
N TYR A 167 -11.24 -7.18 -1.98
CA TYR A 167 -10.05 -6.87 -2.74
C TYR A 167 -9.26 -8.14 -2.97
N ARG A 168 -8.82 -8.36 -4.21
CA ARG A 168 -7.92 -9.45 -4.56
C ARG A 168 -6.48 -9.04 -4.33
N VAL A 169 -5.83 -9.67 -3.37
CA VAL A 169 -4.45 -9.37 -2.96
C VAL A 169 -3.50 -10.39 -3.59
N ALA A 170 -2.51 -9.91 -4.36
CA ALA A 170 -1.44 -10.69 -4.97
C ALA A 170 -0.17 -10.69 -4.10
N GLY A 171 0.51 -11.83 -4.04
CA GLY A 171 1.73 -11.96 -3.24
C GLY A 171 2.33 -13.35 -3.30
N ASN A 172 3.44 -13.55 -2.59
CA ASN A 172 4.08 -14.85 -2.52
C ASN A 172 3.31 -15.83 -1.62
N ARG A 173 3.40 -17.12 -1.93
CA ARG A 173 2.72 -18.20 -1.21
C ARG A 173 3.00 -18.22 0.30
N PHE A 174 4.23 -17.91 0.72
CA PHE A 174 4.59 -17.93 2.14
C PHE A 174 3.79 -16.89 2.93
N LEU A 175 3.78 -15.63 2.45
CA LEU A 175 3.01 -14.56 3.08
C LEU A 175 1.51 -14.81 3.01
N LEU A 176 0.98 -15.13 1.82
CA LEU A 176 -0.47 -15.33 1.62
C LEU A 176 -1.01 -16.55 2.38
N ASN A 177 -0.17 -17.52 2.73
CA ASN A 177 -0.50 -18.61 3.67
C ASN A 177 -0.13 -18.27 5.12
N GLU A 178 -0.31 -17.02 5.56
CA GLU A 178 -0.15 -16.57 6.95
C GLU A 178 1.28 -16.69 7.53
N GLY A 179 2.30 -16.70 6.66
CA GLY A 179 3.70 -16.56 7.06
C GLY A 179 3.95 -15.28 7.87
N ASP A 180 5.02 -15.26 8.67
CA ASP A 180 5.37 -14.13 9.57
C ASP A 180 4.23 -13.71 10.53
N SER A 181 3.31 -14.62 10.83
CA SER A 181 2.12 -14.38 11.66
C SER A 181 1.19 -13.30 11.10
N PHE A 182 1.08 -13.19 9.77
CA PHE A 182 0.06 -12.38 9.11
C PHE A 182 -1.24 -13.19 8.93
N THR A 183 -1.93 -13.44 10.04
CA THR A 183 -3.13 -14.30 10.07
C THR A 183 -4.35 -13.70 9.40
N ALA A 184 -4.36 -12.38 9.11
CA ALA A 184 -5.49 -11.70 8.48
C ALA A 184 -5.85 -12.26 7.10
N PHE A 185 -4.92 -12.92 6.40
CA PHE A 185 -5.21 -13.62 5.15
C PHE A 185 -6.26 -14.73 5.32
N GLY A 186 -6.38 -15.33 6.50
CA GLY A 186 -7.42 -16.31 6.84
C GLY A 186 -7.39 -17.58 5.98
N THR A 187 -6.22 -17.99 5.49
CA THR A 187 -6.01 -19.15 4.61
C THR A 187 -5.72 -20.44 5.36
N GLN A 188 -5.20 -20.35 6.59
CA GLN A 188 -5.07 -21.43 7.55
C GLN A 188 -6.13 -21.36 8.65
N THR A 189 -6.44 -20.14 9.11
CA THR A 189 -7.32 -19.91 10.27
C THR A 189 -8.76 -19.57 9.90
N GLY A 190 -9.02 -19.22 8.64
CA GLY A 190 -10.31 -18.76 8.15
C GLY A 190 -10.85 -19.59 6.97
N SER A 191 -11.69 -18.96 6.15
CA SER A 191 -12.33 -19.57 4.97
C SER A 191 -11.68 -19.16 3.64
N ASN A 192 -10.64 -18.32 3.67
CA ASN A 192 -10.00 -17.84 2.45
C ASN A 192 -9.12 -18.93 1.84
N THR A 193 -8.91 -18.88 0.53
CA THR A 193 -8.11 -19.88 -0.18
C THR A 193 -7.06 -19.19 -1.03
N PHE A 194 -5.80 -19.62 -0.86
CA PHE A 194 -4.72 -19.22 -1.76
C PHE A 194 -4.94 -19.82 -3.15
N THR A 195 -5.04 -18.94 -4.15
CA THR A 195 -5.11 -19.34 -5.56
C THR A 195 -3.69 -19.34 -6.15
N ASP A 196 -3.13 -20.54 -6.29
CA ASP A 196 -1.81 -20.75 -6.90
C ASP A 196 -1.88 -20.57 -8.42
N THR A 197 -0.96 -19.78 -8.98
CA THR A 197 -0.87 -19.59 -10.44
C THR A 197 0.17 -20.50 -11.10
N GLY A 198 1.02 -21.15 -10.32
CA GLY A 198 2.20 -21.88 -10.81
C GLY A 198 3.33 -20.98 -11.31
N LEU A 199 3.20 -19.66 -11.24
CA LEU A 199 4.23 -18.69 -11.63
C LEU A 199 5.20 -18.47 -10.46
N MET A 200 6.50 -18.53 -10.72
CA MET A 200 7.54 -18.40 -9.69
C MET A 200 7.99 -16.95 -9.51
N ASP A 201 8.24 -16.55 -8.27
CA ASP A 201 8.70 -15.21 -7.87
C ASP A 201 9.91 -14.71 -8.69
N VAL A 202 11.00 -15.47 -8.77
CA VAL A 202 12.22 -15.08 -9.49
C VAL A 202 11.97 -14.88 -10.99
N ASP A 203 11.20 -15.78 -11.62
CA ASP A 203 10.90 -15.68 -13.05
C ASP A 203 10.03 -14.46 -13.37
N LEU A 204 9.09 -14.14 -12.48
CA LEU A 204 8.26 -12.95 -12.58
C LEU A 204 9.08 -11.68 -12.37
N PHE A 205 9.97 -11.66 -11.40
CA PHE A 205 10.85 -10.52 -11.14
C PHE A 205 11.76 -10.24 -12.35
N ILE A 206 12.41 -11.28 -12.88
CA ILE A 206 13.23 -11.18 -14.11
C ILE A 206 12.41 -10.64 -15.28
N SER A 207 11.24 -11.22 -15.53
CA SER A 207 10.35 -10.78 -16.61
C SER A 207 9.92 -9.33 -16.44
N TYR A 208 9.68 -8.91 -15.20
CA TYR A 208 9.25 -7.56 -14.86
C TYR A 208 10.37 -6.54 -15.12
N LEU A 209 11.59 -6.81 -14.68
CA LEU A 209 12.74 -5.95 -14.95
C LEU A 209 13.00 -5.81 -16.45
N ALA A 210 12.95 -6.91 -17.20
CA ALA A 210 13.12 -6.89 -18.65
C ALA A 210 12.03 -6.08 -19.37
N ALA A 211 10.80 -6.07 -18.84
CA ALA A 211 9.69 -5.30 -19.39
C ALA A 211 9.74 -3.79 -19.01
N ASN A 212 10.52 -3.42 -18.00
CA ASN A 212 10.60 -2.07 -17.44
C ASN A 212 12.06 -1.55 -17.44
N PRO A 213 12.66 -1.27 -18.61
CA PRO A 213 14.08 -0.89 -18.71
C PRO A 213 14.42 0.47 -18.07
N ASN A 214 13.42 1.32 -17.79
CA ASN A 214 13.59 2.62 -17.14
C ASN A 214 13.07 2.62 -15.70
N ILE A 215 13.02 1.46 -15.06
CA ILE A 215 12.49 1.35 -13.70
C ILE A 215 13.39 2.10 -12.72
N ALA A 216 12.76 2.81 -11.77
CA ALA A 216 13.44 3.57 -10.73
C ALA A 216 12.74 3.35 -9.39
N PRO A 217 13.47 3.44 -8.26
CA PRO A 217 12.88 3.52 -6.93
C PRO A 217 11.83 4.63 -6.86
N ARG A 218 10.81 4.43 -6.03
CA ARG A 218 9.89 5.52 -5.69
C ARG A 218 10.62 6.50 -4.78
N ASP A 219 10.50 7.79 -5.05
CA ASP A 219 11.00 8.84 -4.14
C ASP A 219 10.08 9.07 -2.93
N GLN A 220 8.84 8.57 -3.04
CA GLN A 220 7.74 8.84 -2.11
C GLN A 220 7.51 7.64 -1.18
N GLN A 221 7.26 7.92 0.10
CA GLN A 221 6.75 6.94 1.05
C GLN A 221 5.26 6.71 0.83
N THR A 222 4.82 5.48 1.08
CA THR A 222 3.42 5.06 1.02
C THR A 222 2.83 4.81 2.40
N SER A 223 3.68 4.64 3.43
CA SER A 223 3.29 4.60 4.84
C SER A 223 3.75 5.87 5.55
N VAL A 224 2.81 6.67 6.07
CA VAL A 224 3.14 7.90 6.81
C VAL A 224 2.63 7.81 8.25
N GLY A 225 3.51 8.02 9.22
CA GLY A 225 3.15 8.11 10.63
C GLY A 225 2.62 9.50 10.95
N VAL A 226 1.41 9.59 11.49
CA VAL A 226 0.76 10.85 11.89
C VAL A 226 0.13 10.66 13.26
N HIS A 227 0.66 11.38 14.25
CA HIS A 227 0.05 11.51 15.58
C HIS A 227 -0.35 12.95 15.82
N LEU A 228 -1.59 13.17 16.26
CA LEU A 228 -2.13 14.51 16.52
C LEU A 228 -2.27 14.74 18.02
N ASP A 229 -1.59 15.77 18.53
CA ASP A 229 -1.88 16.33 19.85
C ASP A 229 -2.90 17.46 19.73
N GLY A 230 -3.75 17.62 20.75
CA GLY A 230 -4.77 18.66 20.80
C GLY A 230 -6.10 18.27 20.15
N THR A 231 -6.31 16.98 19.86
CA THR A 231 -7.60 16.41 19.47
C THR A 231 -8.38 15.93 20.70
N ALA A 232 -9.71 15.88 20.58
CA ALA A 232 -10.57 15.16 21.50
C ALA A 232 -10.41 13.63 21.34
N GLU A 233 -11.00 12.85 22.25
CA GLU A 233 -10.95 11.38 22.23
C GLU A 233 -11.57 10.78 20.95
N ASP A 234 -12.53 11.48 20.33
CA ASP A 234 -13.15 11.09 19.06
C ASP A 234 -12.35 11.53 17.82
N GLY A 235 -11.15 12.09 18.02
CA GLY A 235 -10.27 12.62 16.97
C GLY A 235 -10.70 13.99 16.43
N SER A 236 -11.76 14.60 16.98
CA SER A 236 -12.19 15.93 16.55
C SER A 236 -11.30 17.03 17.10
N VAL A 237 -11.28 18.16 16.40
CA VAL A 237 -10.46 19.32 16.71
C VAL A 237 -11.34 20.50 17.07
N ALA A 238 -11.05 21.23 18.14
CA ALA A 238 -11.79 22.45 18.47
C ALA A 238 -11.40 23.61 17.54
N ALA A 239 -12.37 24.32 16.99
CA ALA A 239 -12.12 25.50 16.18
C ALA A 239 -11.30 26.55 16.96
N GLY A 240 -10.23 27.06 16.34
CA GLY A 240 -9.32 28.03 16.95
C GLY A 240 -8.31 27.45 17.95
N SER A 241 -8.31 26.14 18.23
CA SER A 241 -7.29 25.51 19.07
C SER A 241 -6.02 25.20 18.28
N ALA A 242 -4.88 25.18 18.97
CA ALA A 242 -3.64 24.68 18.41
C ALA A 242 -3.70 23.15 18.28
N ILE A 243 -3.23 22.63 17.14
CA ILE A 243 -3.03 21.22 16.86
C ILE A 243 -1.54 21.02 16.63
N THR A 244 -0.95 20.00 17.24
CA THR A 244 0.42 19.60 16.92
C THR A 244 0.40 18.30 16.14
N VAL A 245 1.00 18.34 14.95
CA VAL A 245 1.11 17.23 14.02
C VAL A 245 2.52 16.65 14.15
N ASN A 246 2.62 15.48 14.75
CA ASN A 246 3.86 14.73 14.87
C ASN A 246 3.92 13.72 13.73
N LEU A 247 4.92 13.87 12.87
CA LEU A 247 5.12 13.09 11.67
C LEU A 247 6.31 12.15 11.84
N SER A 248 6.20 10.97 11.23
CA SER A 248 7.27 9.99 11.10
C SER A 248 7.10 9.17 9.81
N SER A 249 8.02 8.26 9.54
CA SER A 249 8.03 7.44 8.32
C SER A 249 8.07 8.28 7.03
N LEU A 250 8.73 9.45 7.05
CA LEU A 250 8.82 10.31 5.85
C LEU A 250 9.98 9.93 4.92
N SER A 251 10.86 9.04 5.37
CA SER A 251 12.15 8.80 4.70
C SER A 251 12.48 7.32 4.64
N TYR A 252 12.89 6.86 3.46
CA TYR A 252 13.59 5.59 3.33
C TYR A 252 14.88 5.60 4.15
N THR A 253 15.30 4.41 4.55
CA THR A 253 16.55 4.25 5.29
C THR A 253 17.66 3.65 4.45
N GLY A 254 17.39 3.03 3.28
CA GLY A 254 18.37 2.26 2.50
C GLY A 254 19.52 3.10 1.91
N GLY A 255 19.26 4.38 1.63
CA GLY A 255 20.21 5.31 0.99
C GLY A 255 19.63 6.08 -0.18
N GLU A 256 18.35 5.89 -0.43
CA GLU A 256 17.54 6.71 -1.32
C GLU A 256 17.54 8.19 -0.90
N PRO A 257 17.25 9.12 -1.82
CA PRO A 257 17.06 10.53 -1.47
C PRO A 257 16.04 10.71 -0.35
N VAL A 258 16.39 11.53 0.64
CA VAL A 258 15.52 11.82 1.79
C VAL A 258 14.99 13.26 1.71
N PRO A 259 13.73 13.50 2.11
CA PRO A 259 13.18 14.85 2.17
C PRO A 259 13.94 15.72 3.17
N LYS A 260 14.04 17.01 2.86
CA LYS A 260 14.65 18.00 3.77
C LYS A 260 13.60 18.76 4.55
N ASN A 261 12.44 18.97 3.94
CA ASN A 261 11.34 19.70 4.54
C ASN A 261 10.02 18.96 4.29
N VAL A 262 9.11 19.14 5.23
CA VAL A 262 7.71 18.75 5.07
C VAL A 262 6.85 19.97 5.31
N THR A 263 5.80 20.08 4.51
CA THR A 263 4.81 21.12 4.63
C THR A 263 3.49 20.53 5.04
N VAL A 264 2.93 21.06 6.13
CA VAL A 264 1.63 20.70 6.65
C VAL A 264 0.68 21.85 6.38
N THR A 265 -0.47 21.54 5.80
CA THR A 265 -1.51 22.51 5.43
C THR A 265 -2.84 22.09 6.04
N LEU A 266 -3.55 23.04 6.64
CA LEU A 266 -4.87 22.84 7.22
C LEU A 266 -5.74 24.08 6.93
N GLY A 267 -6.63 23.97 5.94
CA GLY A 267 -7.36 25.13 5.43
C GLY A 267 -6.38 26.16 4.82
N ASP A 268 -6.42 27.40 5.31
CA ASP A 268 -5.52 28.47 4.87
C ASP A 268 -4.19 28.50 5.65
N GLU A 269 -4.07 27.77 6.77
CA GLU A 269 -2.82 27.68 7.51
C GLU A 269 -1.84 26.71 6.84
N LYS A 270 -0.58 27.12 6.74
CA LYS A 270 0.49 26.35 6.12
C LYS A 270 1.78 26.54 6.91
N VAL A 271 2.41 25.44 7.30
CA VAL A 271 3.66 25.44 8.06
C VAL A 271 4.64 24.47 7.42
N THR A 272 5.84 24.97 7.09
CA THR A 272 6.95 24.15 6.60
C THR A 272 8.00 23.99 7.69
N VAL A 273 8.38 22.75 7.99
CA VAL A 273 9.37 22.41 9.02
C VAL A 273 10.45 21.49 8.45
N PRO A 274 11.68 21.53 8.99
CA PRO A 274 12.73 20.61 8.58
C PRO A 274 12.41 19.17 9.03
N VAL A 275 12.86 18.20 8.24
CA VAL A 275 12.75 16.77 8.55
C VAL A 275 14.03 16.27 9.22
N ASP A 276 13.89 15.63 10.38
CA ASP A 276 14.96 14.89 11.04
C ASP A 276 15.07 13.48 10.47
N ASN A 277 16.11 13.28 9.65
CA ASN A 277 16.44 12.01 9.00
C ASN A 277 17.38 11.11 9.81
N THR A 278 17.55 11.37 11.11
CA THR A 278 18.29 10.45 11.98
C THR A 278 17.59 9.09 12.00
N ILE A 279 18.29 8.05 11.54
CA ILE A 279 17.72 6.70 11.43
C ILE A 279 17.33 6.18 12.81
N VAL A 280 16.09 5.68 12.91
CA VAL A 280 15.58 4.98 14.08
C VAL A 280 15.62 3.47 13.80
N ALA A 281 16.37 2.75 14.63
CA ALA A 281 16.57 1.31 14.43
C ALA A 281 15.29 0.50 14.71
N GLY A 282 15.05 -0.53 13.90
CA GLY A 282 14.02 -1.56 14.12
C GLY A 282 12.57 -1.13 13.97
N ASN A 283 12.27 0.12 13.63
CA ASN A 283 10.91 0.64 13.41
C ASN A 283 10.87 1.63 12.24
N ASP A 284 9.67 2.03 11.84
CA ASP A 284 9.41 2.91 10.68
C ASP A 284 9.38 4.39 11.05
N GLU A 285 10.21 4.81 11.99
CA GLU A 285 10.07 6.14 12.59
C GLU A 285 11.14 7.12 12.08
N THR A 286 11.81 6.81 10.96
CA THR A 286 12.80 7.70 10.34
C THR A 286 12.12 8.77 9.48
N GLY A 287 12.67 9.98 9.45
CA GLY A 287 12.04 11.12 8.78
C GLY A 287 10.97 11.75 9.66
N ARG A 288 11.39 12.36 10.76
CA ARG A 288 10.49 12.91 11.79
C ARG A 288 10.35 14.41 11.65
N ALA A 289 9.16 14.92 11.92
CA ALA A 289 8.90 16.35 11.95
C ALA A 289 7.74 16.67 12.89
N THR A 290 7.75 17.87 13.46
CA THR A 290 6.64 18.36 14.28
C THR A 290 6.22 19.72 13.76
N ALA A 291 4.94 19.87 13.41
CA ALA A 291 4.36 21.14 12.98
C ALA A 291 3.18 21.49 13.89
N THR A 292 3.06 22.75 14.29
CA THR A 292 1.90 23.24 15.05
C THR A 292 1.13 24.21 14.19
N LEU A 293 -0.19 23.98 14.05
CA LEU A 293 -1.11 24.81 13.28
C LEU A 293 -2.31 25.19 14.16
N THR A 294 -3.02 26.26 13.80
CA THR A 294 -4.29 26.60 14.43
C THR A 294 -5.44 26.05 13.60
N ALA A 295 -6.37 25.34 14.23
CA ALA A 295 -7.57 24.87 13.56
C ALA A 295 -8.41 26.08 13.07
N PRO A 296 -8.67 26.22 11.77
CA PRO A 296 -9.44 27.35 11.26
C PRO A 296 -10.87 27.33 11.80
N THR A 297 -11.44 28.50 12.01
CA THR A 297 -12.84 28.67 12.41
C THR A 297 -13.75 28.68 11.17
N GLY A 298 -15.02 28.27 11.32
CA GLY A 298 -16.01 28.36 10.25
C GLY A 298 -16.10 27.18 9.27
N ALA A 299 -15.38 26.08 9.52
CA ALA A 299 -15.52 24.82 8.78
C ALA A 299 -15.79 23.67 9.75
N ASP A 300 -16.68 22.74 9.38
CA ASP A 300 -17.00 21.55 10.18
C ASP A 300 -16.13 20.34 9.79
N ALA A 301 -15.49 20.39 8.63
CA ALA A 301 -14.59 19.36 8.12
C ALA A 301 -13.40 20.00 7.41
N LEU A 302 -12.21 19.44 7.66
CA LEU A 302 -10.96 19.87 7.06
C LEU A 302 -10.18 18.66 6.55
N ILE A 303 -9.22 18.92 5.67
CA ILE A 303 -8.22 17.93 5.27
C ILE A 303 -6.88 18.45 5.74
N LEU A 304 -6.22 17.68 6.61
CA LEU A 304 -4.82 17.87 6.92
C LEU A 304 -4.01 17.30 5.76
N HIS A 305 -3.36 18.17 5.00
CA HIS A 305 -2.53 17.80 3.86
C HIS A 305 -1.06 17.91 4.24
N ILE A 306 -0.31 16.82 4.04
CA ILE A 306 1.10 16.68 4.34
C ILE A 306 1.82 16.41 3.02
N GLU A 307 2.82 17.24 2.70
CA GLU A 307 3.61 17.11 1.47
C GLU A 307 5.10 17.31 1.79
N THR A 308 5.94 16.33 1.42
CA THR A 308 7.40 16.48 1.51
C THR A 308 7.98 17.07 0.23
N ASP A 309 9.18 17.65 0.31
CA ASP A 309 9.91 18.09 -0.88
C ASP A 309 10.44 16.93 -1.77
N SER A 310 10.31 15.68 -1.31
CA SER A 310 10.48 14.46 -2.12
C SER A 310 9.18 13.96 -2.79
N GLY A 311 8.05 14.63 -2.52
CA GLY A 311 6.75 14.33 -3.15
C GLY A 311 5.88 13.32 -2.40
N THR A 312 6.26 12.87 -1.19
CA THR A 312 5.37 12.07 -0.33
C THR A 312 4.15 12.91 0.02
N VAL A 313 2.95 12.40 -0.25
CA VAL A 313 1.68 13.06 0.07
C VAL A 313 0.84 12.19 1.00
N ALA A 314 0.34 12.77 2.08
CA ALA A 314 -0.65 12.15 2.95
C ALA A 314 -1.78 13.13 3.29
N GLU A 315 -3.02 12.64 3.24
CA GLU A 315 -4.21 13.44 3.49
C GLU A 315 -5.07 12.79 4.56
N LEU A 316 -5.29 13.49 5.67
CA LEU A 316 -6.10 13.01 6.79
C LEU A 316 -7.32 13.93 6.98
N PRO A 317 -8.55 13.44 6.71
CA PRO A 317 -9.75 14.20 7.03
C PRO A 317 -9.90 14.36 8.54
N LEU A 318 -10.23 15.57 8.96
CA LEU A 318 -10.46 15.95 10.36
C LEU A 318 -11.86 16.55 10.51
N THR A 319 -12.51 16.22 11.61
CA THR A 319 -13.77 16.85 12.03
C THR A 319 -13.46 18.02 12.96
N VAL A 320 -14.09 19.18 12.73
CA VAL A 320 -13.91 20.37 13.56
C VAL A 320 -15.17 20.63 14.37
N THR A 321 -15.01 20.83 15.67
CA THR A 321 -16.11 21.16 16.60
C THR A 321 -16.10 22.65 16.94
N GLY A 322 -17.30 23.25 17.05
CA GLY A 322 -17.45 24.68 17.37
C GLY A 322 -17.28 25.64 16.18
N GLY A 323 -17.26 25.13 14.94
CA GLY A 323 -17.15 25.92 13.71
C GLY A 323 -18.40 26.72 13.34
N ALA A 324 -19.57 26.40 13.90
CA ALA A 324 -20.81 27.11 13.61
C ALA A 324 -20.96 28.38 14.47
N THR A 325 -20.68 29.56 13.90
CA THR A 325 -21.35 30.80 14.32
C THR A 325 -22.77 30.78 13.78
N GLY A 326 -23.63 29.99 14.40
CA GLY A 326 -25.04 29.88 14.05
C GLY A 326 -25.83 29.48 15.28
N GLU A 327 -26.32 30.48 16.00
CA GLU A 327 -27.33 30.31 17.06
C GLU A 327 -28.51 29.51 16.48
N PRO A 328 -28.94 28.39 17.09
CA PRO A 328 -30.16 27.74 16.65
C PRO A 328 -31.32 28.70 16.93
N GLU A 329 -31.93 29.21 15.86
CA GLU A 329 -33.19 29.93 15.94
C GLU A 329 -34.18 29.09 16.77
N PRO A 330 -34.80 29.66 17.81
CA PRO A 330 -35.63 28.88 18.71
C PRO A 330 -36.82 28.29 17.94
N ALA A 331 -36.90 26.95 17.92
CA ALA A 331 -38.02 26.23 17.35
C ALA A 331 -39.33 26.73 17.99
N THR A 332 -40.22 27.27 17.15
CA THR A 332 -41.57 27.66 17.57
C THR A 332 -42.35 26.40 17.95
N PRO A 333 -42.99 26.32 19.14
CA PRO A 333 -43.74 25.13 19.51
C PRO A 333 -45.08 25.10 18.76
N GLY A 334 -45.28 24.06 17.94
CA GLY A 334 -46.51 23.91 17.16
C GLY A 334 -46.75 22.51 16.61
N SER A 335 -47.59 21.77 17.33
CA SER A 335 -48.45 20.67 16.86
C SER A 335 -47.83 19.29 16.65
N SER A 336 -47.92 18.50 17.71
CA SER A 336 -48.04 17.04 17.69
C SER A 336 -49.33 16.59 16.98
N SER A 337 -49.24 15.58 16.12
CA SER A 337 -50.40 14.83 15.61
C SER A 337 -50.01 13.52 14.90
N VAL A 338 -50.03 12.44 15.69
CA VAL A 338 -50.58 11.09 15.42
C VAL A 338 -50.05 10.23 14.25
N LEU A 339 -49.59 9.05 14.65
CA LEU A 339 -49.48 7.77 13.93
C LEU A 339 -50.65 7.49 12.96
N SER A 340 -50.34 6.93 11.78
CA SER A 340 -50.97 5.68 11.32
C SER A 340 -50.14 5.03 10.21
N SER A 341 -49.91 3.74 10.42
CA SER A 341 -49.48 2.73 9.46
C SER A 341 -50.26 2.77 8.15
N ASP A 342 -49.57 2.59 7.01
CA ASP A 342 -50.09 1.74 5.92
C ASP A 342 -49.04 1.43 4.84
N ILE A 343 -48.98 0.12 4.52
CA ILE A 343 -48.53 -0.53 3.28
C ILE A 343 -47.05 -0.97 3.18
N GLN A 344 -46.80 -2.15 3.77
CA GLN A 344 -46.00 -3.20 3.13
C GLN A 344 -46.81 -3.86 2.01
N LYS A 345 -46.30 -3.81 0.76
CA LYS A 345 -46.29 -4.92 -0.22
C LYS A 345 -45.84 -4.40 -1.60
N ALA A 346 -44.67 -4.84 -2.05
CA ALA A 346 -44.53 -5.66 -3.27
C ALA A 346 -43.04 -5.83 -3.60
N ALA A 347 -42.61 -7.09 -3.67
CA ALA A 347 -41.32 -7.50 -4.21
C ALA A 347 -41.34 -7.47 -5.75
N SER A 348 -40.24 -6.93 -6.32
CA SER A 348 -39.44 -7.25 -7.54
C SER A 348 -39.94 -8.24 -8.62
N PRO A 349 -39.30 -8.36 -9.83
CA PRO A 349 -38.21 -7.58 -10.47
C PRO A 349 -38.38 -7.29 -12.00
N LEU A 350 -37.32 -6.72 -12.60
CA LEU A 350 -36.86 -6.79 -14.01
C LEU A 350 -37.08 -5.56 -14.92
N GLY A 351 -35.95 -5.02 -15.44
CA GLY A 351 -35.91 -4.03 -16.50
C GLY A 351 -34.46 -3.74 -16.96
N ASN A 352 -33.99 -4.55 -17.91
CA ASN A 352 -32.70 -4.51 -18.60
C ASN A 352 -32.28 -3.12 -19.12
N PHE A 353 -31.00 -2.79 -18.99
CA PHE A 353 -30.31 -1.84 -19.88
C PHE A 353 -29.41 -2.62 -20.84
N ALA A 354 -29.71 -2.52 -22.13
CA ALA A 354 -28.99 -3.19 -23.22
C ALA A 354 -28.00 -2.23 -23.91
N TYR A 355 -26.84 -2.82 -24.24
CA TYR A 355 -25.79 -2.30 -25.11
C TYR A 355 -26.32 -1.88 -26.50
N ILE A 356 -25.79 -0.77 -27.04
CA ILE A 356 -25.92 -0.39 -28.45
C ILE A 356 -24.64 -0.84 -29.18
N LEU A 357 -24.78 -1.86 -30.03
CA LEU A 357 -23.87 -2.14 -31.16
C LEU A 357 -24.65 -1.89 -32.45
N GLY A 358 -24.21 -0.92 -33.25
CA GLY A 358 -24.78 -0.60 -34.55
C GLY A 358 -24.22 -1.50 -35.65
N GLY A 359 -25.08 -2.31 -36.27
CA GLY A 359 -24.80 -3.05 -37.49
C GLY A 359 -25.84 -2.72 -38.56
N GLY A 360 -25.41 -2.09 -39.65
CA GLY A 360 -26.22 -1.76 -40.82
C GLY A 360 -25.92 -2.67 -42.01
N SER A 361 -26.84 -3.61 -42.27
CA SER A 361 -27.34 -4.07 -43.58
C SER A 361 -26.38 -4.37 -44.75
N ARG A 362 -26.35 -5.65 -45.16
CA ARG A 362 -26.06 -6.11 -46.53
C ARG A 362 -27.34 -6.11 -47.39
N PRO A 363 -27.25 -5.97 -48.72
CA PRO A 363 -28.17 -6.60 -49.64
C PRO A 363 -27.49 -7.75 -50.41
N SER A 364 -28.31 -8.75 -50.75
CA SER A 364 -27.97 -9.91 -51.58
C SER A 364 -28.15 -9.58 -53.07
N SER A 365 -27.29 -10.11 -53.95
CA SER A 365 -27.70 -10.80 -55.20
C SER A 365 -26.53 -11.27 -56.08
N ARG A 366 -26.68 -12.53 -56.53
CA ARG A 366 -26.31 -13.15 -57.83
C ARG A 366 -24.83 -13.36 -58.23
N CYS A 367 -24.42 -14.63 -58.11
CA CYS A 367 -24.04 -15.57 -59.20
C CYS A 367 -23.60 -15.00 -60.57
N SER A 368 -22.35 -15.27 -60.97
CA SER A 368 -22.01 -15.81 -62.29
C SER A 368 -20.60 -16.40 -62.28
N SER A 369 -20.45 -17.50 -63.01
CA SER A 369 -19.25 -18.27 -63.30
C SER A 369 -18.50 -17.76 -64.54
N HIS A 370 -17.30 -18.33 -64.73
CA HIS A 370 -16.43 -18.39 -65.93
C HIS A 370 -15.41 -17.28 -66.15
N GLY A 371 -14.16 -17.73 -66.35
CA GLY A 371 -12.97 -16.98 -66.70
C GLY A 371 -11.73 -17.75 -66.27
#